data_AF-A0A9X0WF89-F1
#
_entry.id   AF-A0A9X0WF89-F1
#
_cell.length_a   1.000
_cell.length_b   1.000
_cell.length_c   1.000
_cell.angle_alpha   90.00
_cell.angle_beta   90.00
_cell.angle_gamma   90.00
#
_symmetry.space_group_name_H-M   'P 1'
#
loop_
_entity.id
_entity.type
_entity.pdbx_description
1 polymer ?
#
loop_
_entity_poly.entity_id
_entity_poly.type
_entity_poly.pdbx_seq_one_letter_code
_entity_poly.pdbx_strand_id
1 'polypeptide(L)' 'MTKSITFNIEEGLIEAATRRAASEHTTLDDLLRRWVTDYAERQEAVRAFDALTQELSGKVRIGRKLTREQMNER' A
#
# COMPACT_ATOMS: atom_id res chain seq x y z
N MET A 1 2.16 17.86 -12.63
CA MET A 1 3.56 18.33 -12.85
C MET A 1 4.48 17.14 -12.78
N THR A 2 5.45 17.03 -13.67
CA THR A 2 6.49 15.97 -13.66
C THR A 2 7.76 16.49 -12.99
N LYS A 3 8.40 15.65 -12.16
CA LYS A 3 9.72 15.90 -11.56
C LYS A 3 10.63 14.72 -11.87
N SER A 4 11.88 15.00 -12.26
CA SER A 4 12.90 13.97 -12.51
C SER A 4 13.68 13.68 -11.23
N ILE A 5 13.98 12.41 -10.99
CA ILE A 5 14.75 11.95 -9.83
C ILE A 5 15.93 11.13 -10.37
N THR A 6 17.14 11.44 -9.90
CA THR A 6 18.37 10.71 -10.27
C THR A 6 18.71 9.73 -9.16
N PHE A 7 18.94 8.46 -9.52
CA PHE A 7 19.36 7.41 -8.59
C PHE A 7 20.77 6.94 -8.95
N ASN A 8 21.62 6.80 -7.93
CA ASN A 8 22.91 6.12 -8.06
C ASN A 8 22.73 4.69 -7.58
N ILE A 9 22.79 3.73 -8.50
CA ILE A 9 22.62 2.30 -8.24
C ILE A 9 23.80 1.59 -8.89
N GLU A 10 24.22 0.47 -8.30
CA GLU A 10 25.24 -0.39 -8.89
C GLU A 10 24.84 -0.83 -10.31
N GLU A 11 25.77 -0.74 -11.25
CA GLU A 11 25.54 -1.00 -12.68
C GLU A 11 25.00 -2.42 -12.92
N GLY A 12 25.56 -3.42 -12.24
CA GLY A 12 25.11 -4.81 -12.36
C GLY A 12 23.63 -5.02 -11.96
N LEU A 13 23.13 -4.23 -11.01
CA LEU A 13 21.72 -4.27 -10.61
C LEU A 13 20.82 -3.62 -11.66
N ILE A 14 21.25 -2.53 -12.28
CA ILE A 14 20.51 -1.86 -13.36
C ILE A 14 20.33 -2.83 -14.54
N GLU A 15 21.41 -3.51 -14.94
CA GLU A 15 21.33 -4.46 -16.03
C GLU A 15 20.42 -5.66 -15.71
N ALA A 16 20.57 -6.23 -14.51
CA ALA A 16 19.76 -7.36 -14.08
C ALA A 16 18.26 -6.99 -14.03
N ALA A 17 17.94 -5.83 -13.48
CA ALA A 17 16.57 -5.32 -13.42
C ALA A 17 16.01 -5.03 -14.82
N THR A 18 16.83 -4.48 -15.72
CA THR A 18 16.42 -4.20 -17.11
C THR A 18 16.14 -5.48 -17.89
N ARG A 19 17.01 -6.49 -17.79
CA ARG A 19 16.80 -7.81 -18.42
C ARG A 19 15.51 -8.47 -17.92
N ARG A 20 15.27 -8.40 -16.61
CA ARG A 20 14.04 -8.92 -16.01
C ARG A 20 12.81 -8.16 -16.53
N ALA A 21 12.84 -6.83 -16.52
CA ALA A 21 11.74 -6.00 -17.03
C ALA A 21 11.40 -6.36 -18.48
N ALA A 22 12.41 -6.50 -19.34
CA ALA A 22 12.22 -6.91 -20.73
C ALA A 22 11.54 -8.29 -20.86
N SER A 23 11.93 -9.26 -20.01
CA SER A 23 11.28 -10.58 -19.98
C SER A 23 9.82 -10.54 -19.51
N GLU A 24 9.46 -9.56 -18.69
CA GLU A 24 8.10 -9.30 -18.22
C GLU A 24 7.34 -8.32 -19.14
N HIS A 25 7.88 -8.02 -20.33
CA HIS A 25 7.32 -7.06 -21.29
C HIS A 25 7.05 -5.66 -20.69
N THR A 26 7.95 -5.20 -19.83
CA THR A 26 7.89 -3.88 -19.19
C THR A 26 9.26 -3.19 -19.21
N THR A 27 9.33 -1.98 -18.65
CA THR A 27 10.57 -1.20 -18.57
C THR A 27 10.94 -0.92 -17.12
N LEU A 28 12.22 -0.65 -16.88
CA LEU A 28 12.69 -0.27 -15.54
C LEU A 28 12.03 1.04 -15.05
N ASP A 29 11.76 1.99 -15.96
CA ASP A 29 11.06 3.25 -15.64
C ASP A 29 9.60 2.99 -15.23
N ASP A 30 8.88 2.13 -15.94
CA ASP A 30 7.50 1.76 -15.59
C ASP A 30 7.43 1.07 -14.22
N LEU A 31 8.35 0.15 -13.96
CA LEU A 31 8.44 -0.54 -12.67
C LEU A 31 8.75 0.45 -11.54
N LEU A 32 9.66 1.40 -11.77
CA LEU A 32 10.00 2.43 -10.79
C LEU A 32 8.80 3.34 -10.50
N ARG A 33 8.07 3.78 -11.53
CA ARG A 33 6.86 4.58 -11.37
C ARG A 33 5.82 3.85 -10.54
N ARG A 34 5.53 2.58 -10.87
CA ARG A 34 4.59 1.74 -10.12
C ARG A 34 5.04 1.58 -8.68
N TRP A 35 6.31 1.29 -8.45
CA TRP A 35 6.83 1.14 -7.10
C TRP A 35 6.71 2.42 -6.27
N VAL A 36 7.02 3.59 -6.84
CA VAL A 36 6.86 4.88 -6.15
C VAL A 36 5.39 5.17 -5.83
N THR A 37 4.49 4.89 -6.77
CA THR A 37 3.04 5.02 -6.57
C THR A 37 2.58 4.10 -5.44
N ASP A 38 2.87 2.81 -5.52
CA ASP A 38 2.49 1.82 -4.51
C ASP A 38 3.07 2.18 -3.13
N TYR A 39 4.30 2.69 -3.10
CA TYR A 39 4.97 3.10 -1.85
C TYR A 39 4.29 4.32 -1.21
N ALA A 40 3.89 5.31 -2.02
CA ALA A 40 3.15 6.48 -1.55
C ALA A 40 1.72 6.09 -1.10
N GLU A 41 1.03 5.28 -1.90
CA GLU A 41 -0.34 4.82 -1.63
C GLU A 41 -0.42 3.92 -0.40
N ARG A 42 0.62 3.12 -0.08
CA ARG A 42 0.62 2.36 1.18
C ARG A 42 0.57 3.26 2.41
N GLN A 43 1.22 4.43 2.39
CA GLN A 43 1.09 5.38 3.48
C GLN A 43 -0.28 6.06 3.50
N GLU A 44 -0.86 6.37 2.35
CA GLU A 44 -2.23 6.91 2.28
C GLU A 44 -3.27 5.89 2.72
N ALA A 45 -3.14 4.61 2.34
CA ALA A 45 -4.04 3.55 2.73
C ALA A 45 -3.98 3.30 4.24
N VAL A 46 -2.79 3.30 4.85
CA VAL A 46 -2.64 3.21 6.32
C VAL A 46 -3.23 4.45 6.99
N ARG A 47 -2.97 5.67 6.49
CA ARG A 47 -3.55 6.90 7.03
C ARG A 47 -5.07 6.97 6.87
N ALA A 48 -5.60 6.50 5.74
CA ALA A 48 -7.03 6.45 5.46
C ALA A 48 -7.73 5.37 6.30
N PHE A 49 -7.06 4.24 6.53
CA PHE A 49 -7.52 3.20 7.45
C PHE A 49 -7.53 3.70 8.91
N ASP A 50 -6.49 4.40 9.35
CA ASP A 50 -6.45 5.04 10.67
C ASP A 50 -7.54 6.11 10.80
N ALA A 51 -7.72 6.96 9.78
CA ALA A 51 -8.77 7.97 9.76
C ALA A 51 -10.17 7.37 9.77
N LEU A 52 -10.41 6.28 9.00
CA LEU A 52 -11.66 5.53 9.00
C LEU A 52 -11.91 4.85 10.35
N THR A 53 -10.88 4.24 10.95
CA THR A 53 -10.96 3.64 12.28
C THR A 53 -11.28 4.69 13.35
N GLN A 54 -10.69 5.89 13.23
CA GLN A 54 -10.96 7.01 14.12
C GLN A 54 -12.39 7.56 13.93
N GLU A 55 -12.85 7.70 12.69
CA GLU A 55 -14.23 8.12 12.36
C GLU A 55 -15.28 7.11 12.84
N LEU A 56 -15.02 5.81 12.63
CA LEU A 56 -15.88 4.72 13.09
C LEU A 56 -15.86 4.58 14.62
N SER A 57 -14.72 4.79 15.29
CA SER A 57 -14.65 4.81 16.76
C SER A 57 -15.43 5.97 17.38
N GLY A 58 -15.53 7.10 16.67
CA GLY A 58 -16.33 8.25 17.09
C GLY A 58 -17.83 8.10 16.85
N LYS A 59 -18.25 7.28 15.88
CA LYS A 59 -19.67 7.07 15.51
C LYS A 59 -20.26 5.77 16.06
N VAL A 60 -19.44 4.77 16.36
CA VAL A 60 -19.88 3.49 16.91
C VAL A 60 -19.68 3.50 18.43
N ARG A 61 -20.65 4.06 19.15
CA ARG A 61 -20.89 3.59 20.53
C ARG A 61 -21.40 2.16 20.40
N ILE A 62 -20.53 1.17 20.60
CA ILE A 62 -20.94 -0.22 20.83
C ILE A 62 -21.70 -0.25 22.16
N GLY A 63 -22.98 0.14 22.11
CA GLY A 63 -23.93 -0.08 23.17
C GLY A 63 -24.20 -1.58 23.24
N ARG A 64 -23.62 -2.21 24.27
CA ARG A 64 -23.62 -3.64 24.63
C ARG A 64 -22.53 -4.51 24.01
N LYS A 65 -21.66 -4.99 24.89
CA LYS A 65 -21.00 -6.29 24.75
C LYS A 65 -22.10 -7.36 24.76
N LEU A 66 -22.36 -8.01 23.63
CA LEU A 66 -23.01 -9.31 23.65
C LEU A 66 -21.98 -10.32 24.19
N THR A 67 -22.23 -10.85 25.38
CA THR A 67 -21.43 -11.93 25.95
C THR A 67 -21.67 -13.21 25.15
N ARG A 68 -20.65 -14.08 25.09
CA ARG A 68 -20.65 -15.34 24.32
C ARG A 68 -21.85 -16.25 24.61
N GLU A 69 -22.51 -16.10 25.76
CA GLU A 69 -23.73 -16.82 26.10
C GLU A 69 -24.92 -16.46 25.20
N GLN A 70 -25.07 -15.21 24.76
CA GLN A 70 -26.22 -14.81 23.94
C GLN A 70 -26.12 -15.23 22.46
N MET A 71 -24.93 -15.58 21.96
CA MET A 71 -24.77 -16.08 20.58
C MET A 71 -25.05 -17.59 20.44
N ASN A 72 -25.34 -18.29 21.55
CA ASN A 72 -25.57 -19.74 21.58
C ASN A 72 -27.02 -20.16 21.86
N GLU A 73 -27.95 -19.23 22.06
CA GLU A 73 -29.38 -19.58 22.14
C GLU A 73 -29.98 -19.52 20.73
N ARG A 74 -30.39 -20.69 20.24
CA ARG A 74 -31.11 -20.90 18.98
C ARG A 74 -32.57 -20.53 19.10
#